data_AF-R5CF63-F1
#
_entry.id   AF-R5CF63-F1
#
_cell.length_a   1.000
_cell.length_b   1.000
_cell.length_c   1.000
_cell.angle_alpha   90.00
_cell.angle_beta   90.00
_cell.angle_gamma   90.00
#
_symmetry.space_group_name_H-M   'P 1'
#
loop_
_entity.id
_entity.type
_entity.pdbx_description
1 polymer ?
#
loop_
_entity_poly.entity_id
_entity_poly.type
_entity_poly.pdbx_seq_one_letter_code
_entity_poly.pdbx_strand_id
1 'polypeptide(L)'
;MVSTLFDLSHQTGNQRTFAPELVRSIGMGPIALGEIIDPLLEYYELFGDEKARILGVGLAYYCVDASTGFFDENGDVAGDQLYRSGISVLSGAMRAARLTQDAALFARGKQIHDRLSSYVTGYGSTPCTEPACSNMELVYSAIHLAETVDPSYYEQIDRYVRNQTTEAQFLTKNEWKRELAHEGRITGEEFRWVFGEYPDTLDILPYDYYGDDVLDKSEGGFLWTDFSEHRFVPASLMLCCSGHAMRSFHLVAEKMICPTIRGFDVNFHYSFENEYAELISYEPFEGKFTVIPEQDTQEIRVRIPAYWDKEQLHVYSEQGEVQAKTEGNYVVIRNAEKGQEIQLLYPLESHITEENVFRLADHVPCLQFKVRVEWRGNTVMRLLDHCSDNPKMIYKHRSKDAIYGGKPMKISGRINW
;
A
#
# COMPACT_ATOMS: atom_id res chain seq x y z
N MET A 1 26.88 1.55 12.19
CA MET A 1 25.54 2.01 12.64
C MET A 1 24.89 1.00 13.58
N VAL A 2 24.57 -0.22 13.14
CA VAL A 2 23.89 -1.25 13.97
C VAL A 2 24.53 -1.45 15.33
N SER A 3 25.85 -1.69 15.39
CA SER A 3 26.54 -1.86 16.69
C SER A 3 26.38 -0.65 17.60
N THR A 4 26.47 0.57 17.07
CA THR A 4 26.28 1.80 17.85
C THR A 4 24.87 1.89 18.42
N LEU A 5 23.83 1.65 17.60
CA LEU A 5 22.44 1.66 18.07
C LEU A 5 22.19 0.54 19.11
N PHE A 6 22.77 -0.63 18.88
CA PHE A 6 22.67 -1.75 19.81
C PHE A 6 23.28 -1.40 21.17
N ASP A 7 24.48 -0.84 21.19
CA ASP A 7 25.20 -0.48 22.41
C ASP A 7 24.53 0.69 23.17
N LEU A 8 23.79 1.56 22.46
CA LEU A 8 22.97 2.64 23.04
C LEU A 8 21.61 2.17 23.58
N SER A 9 21.20 0.93 23.27
CA SER A 9 19.89 0.39 23.66
C SER A 9 19.99 -0.53 24.88
N HIS A 10 18.91 -0.62 25.65
CA HIS A 10 18.79 -1.45 26.84
C HIS A 10 17.77 -2.57 26.61
N GLN A 11 18.10 -3.80 27.03
CA GLN A 11 17.19 -4.94 26.98
C GLN A 11 16.40 -5.05 28.28
N THR A 12 15.07 -5.14 28.17
CA THR A 12 14.16 -5.44 29.29
C THR A 12 13.17 -6.50 28.85
N GLY A 13 13.31 -7.73 29.35
CA GLY A 13 12.53 -8.87 28.84
C GLY A 13 12.77 -9.05 27.34
N ASN A 14 11.71 -9.11 26.54
CA ASN A 14 11.81 -9.19 25.08
C ASN A 14 11.94 -7.83 24.39
N GLN A 15 11.77 -6.73 25.12
CA GLN A 15 11.82 -5.38 24.58
C GLN A 15 13.25 -4.83 24.55
N ARG A 16 13.51 -3.98 23.56
CA ARG A 16 14.66 -3.08 23.57
C ARG A 16 14.22 -1.64 23.48
N THR A 17 14.85 -0.80 24.29
CA THR A 17 14.51 0.62 24.41
C THR A 17 15.75 1.49 24.39
N PHE A 18 15.56 2.78 24.15
CA PHE A 18 16.60 3.80 24.26
C PHE A 18 16.29 4.72 25.43
N ALA A 19 17.32 5.40 25.95
CA ALA A 19 17.13 6.41 26.99
C ALA A 19 16.12 7.49 26.51
N PRO A 20 15.13 7.89 27.34
CA PRO A 20 14.11 8.87 26.95
C PRO A 20 14.69 10.19 26.42
N GLU A 21 15.82 10.62 26.97
CA GLU A 21 16.53 11.84 26.56
C GLU A 21 17.05 11.72 25.12
N LEU A 22 17.55 10.53 24.76
CA LEU A 22 17.99 10.24 23.40
C LEU A 22 16.81 10.27 22.44
N VAL A 23 15.69 9.61 22.79
CA VAL A 23 14.48 9.58 21.96
C VAL A 23 13.92 10.99 21.74
N ARG A 24 13.88 11.84 22.78
CA ARG A 24 13.44 13.24 22.68
C ARG A 24 14.37 14.12 21.83
N SER A 25 15.63 13.72 21.66
CA SER A 25 16.59 14.45 20.83
C SER A 25 16.48 14.12 19.34
N ILE A 26 15.72 13.07 18.98
CA ILE A 26 15.45 12.70 17.59
C ILE A 26 14.30 13.57 17.07
N GLY A 27 14.49 14.20 15.90
CA GLY A 27 13.49 15.11 15.33
C GLY A 27 12.11 14.48 15.08
N MET A 28 12.06 13.17 14.80
CA MET A 28 10.81 12.40 14.65
C MET A 28 10.35 11.73 15.96
N GLY A 29 11.06 11.96 17.07
CA GLY A 29 10.72 11.41 18.38
C GLY A 29 10.64 9.88 18.39
N PRO A 30 9.69 9.29 19.16
CA PRO A 30 9.51 7.84 19.26
C PRO A 30 9.25 7.15 17.92
N ILE A 31 8.65 7.84 16.94
CA ILE A 31 8.29 7.26 15.64
C ILE A 31 9.51 6.70 14.91
N ALA A 32 10.65 7.39 15.01
CA ALA A 32 11.91 6.94 14.42
C ALA A 32 12.34 5.54 14.90
N LEU A 33 11.92 5.13 16.10
CA LEU A 33 12.22 3.80 16.63
C LEU A 33 11.47 2.69 15.88
N GLY A 34 10.25 2.98 15.43
CA GLY A 34 9.44 2.03 14.67
C GLY A 34 9.92 1.89 13.22
N GLU A 35 10.26 3.00 12.57
CA GLU A 35 10.65 3.01 11.15
C GLU A 35 11.98 2.29 10.87
N ILE A 36 12.87 2.18 11.87
CA ILE A 36 14.14 1.45 11.72
C ILE A 36 13.98 -0.07 11.87
N ILE A 37 12.83 -0.57 12.33
CA ILE A 37 12.63 -2.00 12.56
C ILE A 37 12.77 -2.80 11.26
N ASP A 38 12.04 -2.41 10.20
CA ASP A 38 12.07 -3.13 8.92
C ASP A 38 13.49 -3.17 8.31
N PRO A 39 14.22 -2.03 8.18
CA PRO A 39 15.61 -2.05 7.71
C PRO A 39 16.58 -2.89 8.57
N LEU A 40 16.42 -2.90 9.90
CA LEU A 40 17.27 -3.72 10.77
C LEU A 40 17.05 -5.21 10.54
N LEU A 41 15.79 -5.62 10.35
CA LEU A 41 15.44 -7.02 10.14
C LEU A 41 15.80 -7.50 8.74
N GLU A 42 15.62 -6.65 7.71
CA GLU A 42 16.14 -6.89 6.37
C GLU A 42 17.67 -7.08 6.41
N TYR A 43 18.38 -6.20 7.12
CA TYR A 43 19.84 -6.30 7.26
C TYR A 43 20.27 -7.62 7.92
N TYR A 44 19.51 -8.11 8.91
CA TYR A 44 19.74 -9.43 9.47
C TYR A 44 19.48 -10.54 8.44
N GLU A 45 18.37 -10.52 7.71
CA GLU A 45 18.04 -11.54 6.70
C GLU A 45 19.12 -11.62 5.60
N LEU A 46 19.71 -10.48 5.22
CA LEU A 46 20.76 -10.41 4.20
C LEU A 46 22.16 -10.81 4.70
N PHE A 47 22.53 -10.44 5.93
CA PHE A 47 23.92 -10.54 6.40
C PHE A 47 24.12 -11.41 7.65
N GLY A 48 23.05 -11.88 8.28
CA GLY A 48 23.09 -12.65 9.53
C GLY A 48 23.57 -11.83 10.74
N ASP A 49 23.47 -10.50 10.73
CA ASP A 49 23.88 -9.66 11.85
C ASP A 49 22.90 -9.81 13.02
N GLU A 50 23.34 -10.55 14.04
CA GLU A 50 22.47 -10.90 15.17
C GLU A 50 22.19 -9.71 16.09
N LYS A 51 23.03 -8.67 16.10
CA LYS A 51 22.70 -7.42 16.82
C LYS A 51 21.54 -6.71 16.12
N ALA A 52 21.51 -6.71 14.79
CA ALA A 52 20.40 -6.14 14.03
C ALA A 52 19.09 -6.90 14.32
N ARG A 53 19.14 -8.23 14.35
CA ARG A 53 17.98 -9.07 14.71
C ARG A 53 17.46 -8.74 16.11
N ILE A 54 18.35 -8.80 17.12
CA ILE A 54 17.98 -8.57 18.51
C ILE A 54 17.44 -7.15 18.69
N LEU A 55 18.03 -6.16 18.01
CA LEU A 55 17.55 -4.77 18.06
C LEU A 55 16.17 -4.61 17.41
N GLY A 56 16.01 -5.06 16.17
CA GLY A 56 14.75 -4.93 15.43
C GLY A 56 13.60 -5.67 16.12
N VAL A 57 13.82 -6.92 16.54
CA VAL A 57 12.81 -7.70 17.28
C VAL A 57 12.47 -7.03 18.60
N GLY A 58 13.47 -6.56 19.35
CA GLY A 58 13.24 -5.90 20.63
C GLY A 58 12.44 -4.60 20.50
N LEU A 59 12.70 -3.81 19.45
CA LEU A 59 11.95 -2.60 19.15
C LEU A 59 10.52 -2.91 18.69
N ALA A 60 10.29 -3.99 17.94
CA ALA A 60 8.95 -4.44 17.58
C ALA A 60 8.10 -4.73 18.82
N TYR A 61 8.62 -5.52 19.77
CA TYR A 61 7.90 -5.77 21.03
C TYR A 61 7.64 -4.50 21.82
N TYR A 62 8.58 -3.55 21.83
CA TYR A 62 8.39 -2.28 22.50
C TYR A 62 7.26 -1.48 21.83
N CYS A 63 7.32 -1.24 20.53
CA CYS A 63 6.38 -0.37 19.86
C CYS A 63 4.93 -0.91 19.82
N VAL A 64 4.70 -2.23 19.85
CA VAL A 64 3.33 -2.77 19.83
C VAL A 64 2.69 -2.92 21.22
N ASP A 65 3.48 -2.75 22.29
CA ASP A 65 3.03 -2.90 23.66
C ASP A 65 2.21 -1.68 24.09
N ALA A 66 1.00 -1.93 24.60
CA ALA A 66 0.06 -0.87 24.96
C ALA A 66 0.56 0.07 26.05
N SER A 67 1.49 -0.38 26.91
CA SER A 67 2.06 0.44 27.98
C SER A 67 3.03 1.52 27.49
N THR A 68 3.46 1.44 26.22
CA THR A 68 4.44 2.38 25.65
C THR A 68 3.81 3.63 25.05
N GLY A 69 2.49 3.61 24.83
CA GLY A 69 1.75 4.74 24.28
C GLY A 69 1.90 4.95 22.77
N PHE A 70 2.40 3.95 22.02
CA PHE A 70 2.30 3.91 20.54
C PHE A 70 0.91 3.52 20.07
N PHE A 71 0.39 2.42 20.64
CA PHE A 71 -0.96 1.94 20.35
C PHE A 71 -1.72 1.69 21.64
N ASP A 72 -3.03 1.96 21.63
CA ASP A 72 -3.91 1.64 22.74
C ASP A 72 -4.27 0.15 22.80
N GLU A 73 -5.04 -0.29 23.79
CA GLU A 73 -5.48 -1.68 23.92
C GLU A 73 -6.30 -2.19 22.73
N ASN A 74 -6.99 -1.29 22.02
CA ASN A 74 -7.78 -1.61 20.82
C ASN A 74 -6.92 -1.71 19.55
N GLY A 75 -5.65 -1.30 19.62
CA GLY A 75 -4.76 -1.21 18.47
C GLY A 75 -4.93 0.07 17.67
N ASP A 76 -5.53 1.11 18.25
CA ASP A 76 -5.55 2.44 17.67
C ASP A 76 -4.25 3.19 17.99
N VAL A 77 -3.94 4.23 17.24
CA VAL A 77 -2.80 5.10 17.55
C VAL A 77 -3.09 5.85 18.85
N ALA A 78 -2.16 5.80 19.81
CA ALA A 78 -2.35 6.39 21.13
C ALA A 78 -1.83 7.84 21.23
N GLY A 79 -2.54 8.66 22.01
CA GLY A 79 -2.20 10.06 22.26
C GLY A 79 -2.32 10.93 21.00
N ASP A 80 -1.46 11.96 20.89
CA ASP A 80 -1.45 12.91 19.77
C ASP A 80 -0.57 12.44 18.59
N GLN A 81 -0.32 11.12 18.49
CA GLN A 81 0.52 10.58 17.41
C GLN A 81 -0.19 10.63 16.06
N LEU A 82 0.57 10.88 14.99
CA LEU A 82 0.05 10.89 13.63
C LEU A 82 -0.33 9.47 13.19
N TYR A 83 -1.53 9.32 12.62
CA TYR A 83 -2.00 8.03 12.06
C TYR A 83 -0.96 7.36 11.16
N ARG A 84 -0.32 8.13 10.26
CA ARG A 84 0.74 7.64 9.36
C ARG A 84 1.92 7.04 10.13
N SER A 85 2.29 7.65 11.23
CA SER A 85 3.43 7.22 12.04
C SER A 85 3.13 5.95 12.83
N GLY A 86 1.88 5.71 13.20
CA GLY A 86 1.46 4.42 13.76
C GLY A 86 1.57 3.30 12.74
N ILE A 87 0.99 3.48 11.54
CA ILE A 87 1.01 2.42 10.50
C ILE A 87 2.43 2.09 10.00
N SER A 88 3.39 3.02 10.00
CA SER A 88 4.76 2.76 9.53
C SER A 88 5.54 1.78 10.42
N VAL A 89 5.11 1.58 11.66
CA VAL A 89 5.68 0.56 12.57
C VAL A 89 5.29 -0.86 12.15
N LEU A 90 4.12 -1.02 11.49
CA LEU A 90 3.48 -2.32 11.35
C LEU A 90 4.27 -3.31 10.50
N SER A 91 4.84 -2.88 9.37
CA SER A 91 5.60 -3.81 8.53
C SER A 91 6.80 -4.37 9.29
N GLY A 92 7.54 -3.53 10.02
CA GLY A 92 8.64 -3.97 10.86
C GLY A 92 8.19 -4.93 11.98
N ALA A 93 7.09 -4.61 12.66
CA ALA A 93 6.55 -5.46 13.71
C ALA A 93 6.06 -6.83 13.18
N MET A 94 5.40 -6.85 12.02
CA MET A 94 4.94 -8.07 11.37
C MET A 94 6.10 -8.91 10.84
N ARG A 95 7.16 -8.28 10.32
CA ARG A 95 8.40 -8.94 9.94
C ARG A 95 9.09 -9.58 11.15
N ALA A 96 9.11 -8.89 12.29
CA ALA A 96 9.60 -9.44 13.55
C ALA A 96 8.78 -10.66 13.99
N ALA A 97 7.45 -10.59 13.90
CA ALA A 97 6.56 -11.72 14.19
C ALA A 97 6.87 -12.94 13.31
N ARG A 98 7.09 -12.73 12.01
CA ARG A 98 7.48 -13.79 11.07
C ARG A 98 8.85 -14.39 11.39
N LEU A 99 9.84 -13.57 11.71
CA LEU A 99 11.18 -14.05 12.07
C LEU A 99 11.19 -14.84 13.38
N THR A 100 10.34 -14.47 14.33
CA THR A 100 10.28 -15.11 15.66
C THR A 100 9.27 -16.25 15.73
N GLN A 101 8.35 -16.34 14.77
CA GLN A 101 7.19 -17.24 14.80
C GLN A 101 6.34 -17.04 16.07
N ASP A 102 6.29 -15.81 16.60
CA ASP A 102 5.54 -15.47 17.81
C ASP A 102 4.06 -15.18 17.49
N ALA A 103 3.19 -16.11 17.87
CA ALA A 103 1.75 -16.01 17.66
C ALA A 103 1.11 -14.80 18.39
N ALA A 104 1.63 -14.37 19.54
CA ALA A 104 1.11 -13.22 20.27
C ALA A 104 1.47 -11.92 19.57
N LEU A 105 2.70 -11.82 19.05
CA LEU A 105 3.14 -10.67 18.25
C LEU A 105 2.35 -10.59 16.94
N PHE A 106 2.08 -11.72 16.27
CA PHE A 106 1.20 -11.78 15.11
C PHE A 106 -0.23 -11.32 15.43
N ALA A 107 -0.81 -11.84 16.52
CA ALA A 107 -2.17 -11.48 16.92
C ALA A 107 -2.29 -9.98 17.21
N ARG A 108 -1.28 -9.40 17.89
CA ARG A 108 -1.23 -7.97 18.19
C ARG A 108 -1.04 -7.12 16.94
N GLY A 109 -0.09 -7.48 16.07
CA GLY A 109 0.14 -6.77 14.81
C GLY A 109 -1.08 -6.80 13.89
N LYS A 110 -1.76 -7.94 13.79
CA LYS A 110 -3.04 -8.08 13.07
C LYS A 110 -4.13 -7.19 13.66
N GLN A 111 -4.29 -7.19 14.98
CA GLN A 111 -5.28 -6.35 15.67
C GLN A 111 -5.08 -4.86 15.32
N ILE A 112 -3.83 -4.39 15.39
CA ILE A 112 -3.50 -2.99 15.06
C ILE A 112 -3.75 -2.72 13.57
N HIS A 113 -3.28 -3.60 12.68
CA HIS A 113 -3.52 -3.46 11.24
C HIS A 113 -5.02 -3.37 10.90
N ASP A 114 -5.83 -4.29 11.43
CA ASP A 114 -7.28 -4.33 11.18
C ASP A 114 -7.97 -3.08 11.74
N ARG A 115 -7.56 -2.64 12.93
CA ARG A 115 -8.08 -1.43 13.56
C ARG A 115 -7.79 -0.20 12.71
N LEU A 116 -6.54 -0.01 12.31
CA LEU A 116 -6.16 1.16 11.50
C LEU A 116 -6.77 1.11 10.10
N SER A 117 -6.87 -0.09 9.51
CA SER A 117 -7.55 -0.30 8.22
C SER A 117 -9.07 -0.06 8.28
N SER A 118 -9.69 -0.16 9.47
CA SER A 118 -11.13 0.13 9.63
C SER A 118 -11.51 1.58 9.34
N TYR A 119 -10.52 2.48 9.32
CA TYR A 119 -10.68 3.88 8.94
C TYR A 119 -10.44 4.15 7.45
N VAL A 120 -10.11 3.12 6.68
CA VAL A 120 -9.77 3.21 5.26
C VAL A 120 -10.92 2.63 4.45
N THR A 121 -11.30 3.32 3.39
CA THR A 121 -12.33 2.81 2.48
C THR A 121 -11.86 1.53 1.79
N GLY A 122 -12.79 0.75 1.23
CA GLY A 122 -12.45 -0.46 0.48
C GLY A 122 -11.52 -0.18 -0.69
N TYR A 123 -11.59 1.02 -1.29
CA TYR A 123 -10.74 1.47 -2.39
C TYR A 123 -9.41 2.12 -1.97
N GLY A 124 -9.13 2.24 -0.66
CA GLY A 124 -7.86 2.75 -0.16
C GLY A 124 -7.82 4.24 0.16
N SER A 125 -8.97 4.89 0.37
CA SER A 125 -9.00 6.28 0.86
C SER A 125 -8.76 6.30 2.35
N THR A 126 -7.64 6.90 2.76
CA THR A 126 -7.20 6.94 4.15
C THR A 126 -7.62 8.22 4.87
N PRO A 127 -7.61 8.24 6.21
CA PRO A 127 -7.83 9.47 6.99
C PRO A 127 -6.80 10.57 6.72
N CYS A 128 -5.63 10.20 6.19
CA CYS A 128 -4.53 11.10 5.90
C CYS A 128 -4.73 11.87 4.58
N THR A 129 -4.08 13.01 4.48
CA THR A 129 -3.93 13.78 3.23
C THR A 129 -2.86 13.21 2.29
N GLU A 130 -2.19 12.12 2.68
CA GLU A 130 -1.14 11.45 1.90
C GLU A 130 -1.48 9.96 1.73
N PRO A 131 -2.53 9.61 0.95
CA PRO A 131 -3.01 8.24 0.86
C PRO A 131 -1.99 7.27 0.26
N ALA A 132 -1.14 7.71 -0.66
CA ALA A 132 -0.12 6.84 -1.24
C ALA A 132 0.89 6.38 -0.18
N CYS A 133 1.28 7.27 0.73
CA CYS A 133 2.13 6.94 1.86
C CYS A 133 1.44 5.94 2.80
N SER A 134 0.22 6.26 3.23
CA SER A 134 -0.50 5.41 4.18
C SER A 134 -0.92 4.06 3.60
N ASN A 135 -1.32 4.04 2.32
CA ASN A 135 -1.61 2.79 1.61
C ASN A 135 -0.36 1.92 1.48
N MET A 136 0.82 2.49 1.24
CA MET A 136 2.05 1.69 1.18
C MET A 136 2.29 0.94 2.51
N GLU A 137 2.20 1.64 3.64
CA GLU A 137 2.42 1.01 4.95
C GLU A 137 1.39 -0.10 5.26
N LEU A 138 0.12 0.14 4.90
CA LEU A 138 -0.94 -0.85 5.04
C LEU A 138 -0.78 -2.02 4.05
N VAL A 139 -0.42 -1.75 2.79
CA VAL A 139 -0.10 -2.80 1.80
C VAL A 139 1.05 -3.66 2.30
N TYR A 140 2.10 -3.05 2.82
CA TYR A 140 3.28 -3.79 3.22
C TYR A 140 3.03 -4.66 4.47
N SER A 141 2.29 -4.15 5.45
CA SER A 141 1.84 -4.98 6.60
C SER A 141 0.82 -6.06 6.18
N ALA A 142 -0.07 -5.77 5.24
CA ALA A 142 -1.01 -6.75 4.68
C ALA A 142 -0.30 -7.89 3.94
N ILE A 143 0.85 -7.66 3.31
CA ILE A 143 1.64 -8.72 2.66
C ILE A 143 2.10 -9.74 3.71
N HIS A 144 2.64 -9.27 4.84
CA HIS A 144 3.03 -10.18 5.93
C HIS A 144 1.83 -10.98 6.44
N LEU A 145 0.66 -10.35 6.60
CA LEU A 145 -0.57 -11.04 6.98
C LEU A 145 -1.03 -12.06 5.93
N ALA A 146 -0.92 -11.72 4.65
CA ALA A 146 -1.29 -12.60 3.55
C ALA A 146 -0.42 -13.86 3.47
N GLU A 147 0.88 -13.71 3.75
CA GLU A 147 1.85 -14.81 3.70
C GLU A 147 1.83 -15.72 4.93
N THR A 148 1.36 -15.22 6.08
CA THR A 148 1.53 -15.93 7.36
C THR A 148 0.23 -16.24 8.09
N VAL A 149 -0.82 -15.44 7.89
CA VAL A 149 -2.09 -15.54 8.62
C VAL A 149 -3.23 -15.96 7.71
N ASP A 150 -3.53 -15.16 6.69
CA ASP A 150 -4.68 -15.39 5.80
C ASP A 150 -4.45 -14.77 4.41
N PRO A 151 -4.41 -15.55 3.32
CA PRO A 151 -4.25 -15.02 1.96
C PRO A 151 -5.37 -14.07 1.52
N SER A 152 -6.48 -13.96 2.26
CA SER A 152 -7.52 -12.97 1.99
C SER A 152 -7.03 -11.52 2.06
N TYR A 153 -5.93 -11.23 2.77
CA TYR A 153 -5.32 -9.89 2.79
C TYR A 153 -4.77 -9.44 1.43
N TYR A 154 -4.50 -10.35 0.49
CA TYR A 154 -4.22 -9.98 -0.90
C TYR A 154 -5.37 -9.21 -1.57
N GLU A 155 -6.61 -9.42 -1.12
CA GLU A 155 -7.77 -8.67 -1.58
C GLU A 155 -7.69 -7.19 -1.23
N GLN A 156 -7.29 -6.88 0.01
CA GLN A 156 -7.11 -5.50 0.47
C GLN A 156 -6.00 -4.81 -0.34
N ILE A 157 -4.88 -5.49 -0.53
CA ILE A 157 -3.74 -4.98 -1.31
C ILE A 157 -4.18 -4.65 -2.74
N ASP A 158 -4.88 -5.58 -3.39
CA ASP A 158 -5.38 -5.38 -4.76
C ASP A 158 -6.29 -4.14 -4.84
N ARG A 159 -7.26 -4.01 -3.93
CA ARG A 159 -8.16 -2.85 -3.95
C ARG A 159 -7.43 -1.53 -3.70
N TYR A 160 -6.46 -1.48 -2.79
CA TYR A 160 -5.75 -0.24 -2.49
C TYR A 160 -4.82 0.18 -3.63
N VAL A 161 -4.14 -0.79 -4.27
CA VAL A 161 -3.18 -0.52 -5.34
C VAL A 161 -3.89 -0.18 -6.65
N ARG A 162 -4.87 -1.01 -7.06
CA ARG A 162 -5.65 -0.83 -8.29
C ARG A 162 -6.46 0.46 -8.33
N ASN A 163 -6.90 0.93 -7.16
CA ASN A 163 -7.71 2.12 -7.04
C ASN A 163 -6.84 3.24 -6.49
N GLN A 164 -6.90 3.52 -5.19
CA GLN A 164 -6.41 4.79 -4.69
C GLN A 164 -4.93 5.08 -4.94
N THR A 165 -4.08 4.06 -4.89
CA THR A 165 -2.64 4.25 -5.14
C THR A 165 -2.38 4.62 -6.60
N THR A 166 -3.06 3.96 -7.53
CA THR A 166 -2.96 4.28 -8.98
C THR A 166 -3.56 5.66 -9.28
N GLU A 167 -4.70 6.00 -8.69
CA GLU A 167 -5.36 7.30 -8.86
C GLU A 167 -4.56 8.48 -8.28
N ALA A 168 -3.54 8.21 -7.45
CA ALA A 168 -2.62 9.22 -6.95
C ALA A 168 -1.56 9.64 -7.99
N GLN A 169 -1.50 8.98 -9.16
CA GLN A 169 -0.62 9.38 -10.23
C GLN A 169 -1.05 10.75 -10.78
N PHE A 170 -0.07 11.60 -11.08
CA PHE A 170 -0.26 12.86 -11.77
C PHE A 170 -0.07 12.61 -13.26
N LEU A 171 -1.15 12.55 -14.03
CA LEU A 171 -1.07 12.12 -15.43
C LEU A 171 -0.76 13.27 -16.37
N THR A 172 -1.22 14.48 -16.05
CA THR A 172 -1.02 15.66 -16.88
C THR A 172 -0.99 16.94 -16.07
N LYS A 173 -0.19 17.91 -16.52
CA LYS A 173 -0.14 19.26 -15.94
C LYS A 173 -1.46 20.01 -15.90
N ASN A 174 -2.44 19.61 -16.70
CA ASN A 174 -3.79 20.18 -16.64
C ASN A 174 -4.54 19.82 -15.34
N GLU A 175 -4.08 18.81 -14.59
CA GLU A 175 -4.58 18.51 -13.24
C GLU A 175 -4.11 19.55 -12.22
N TRP A 176 -3.05 20.31 -12.52
CA TRP A 176 -2.58 21.37 -11.64
C TRP A 176 -3.46 22.61 -11.72
N LYS A 177 -3.82 23.14 -10.55
CA LYS A 177 -4.55 24.39 -10.40
C LYS A 177 -3.74 25.32 -9.51
N ARG A 178 -3.14 26.34 -10.11
CA ARG A 178 -2.26 27.29 -9.41
C ARG A 178 -2.95 27.96 -8.24
N GLU A 179 -4.23 28.30 -8.38
CA GLU A 179 -5.02 29.01 -7.39
C GLU A 179 -5.13 28.21 -6.08
N LEU A 180 -5.32 26.90 -6.17
CA LEU A 180 -5.44 26.01 -5.00
C LEU A 180 -4.12 25.86 -4.24
N ALA A 181 -2.98 25.92 -4.94
CA ALA A 181 -1.66 25.87 -4.32
C ALA A 181 -1.39 27.12 -3.46
N HIS A 182 -1.91 28.29 -3.86
CA HIS A 182 -1.79 29.52 -3.07
C HIS A 182 -2.69 29.50 -1.82
N GLU A 183 -3.94 29.06 -1.94
CA GLU A 183 -4.91 29.02 -0.83
C GLU A 183 -4.58 27.95 0.24
N GLY A 184 -3.82 26.92 -0.13
CA GLY A 184 -3.48 25.79 0.73
C GLY A 184 -2.27 25.97 1.65
N ARG A 185 -1.58 27.13 1.61
CA ARG A 185 -0.34 27.35 2.37
C ARG A 185 -0.58 27.28 3.88
N ILE A 186 0.27 26.52 4.57
CA ILE A 186 0.33 26.52 6.02
C ILE A 186 1.44 27.48 6.46
N THR A 187 1.05 28.67 6.96
CA THR A 187 1.97 29.70 7.47
C THR A 187 1.90 29.85 9.00
N GLY A 188 1.31 28.86 9.68
CA GLY A 188 1.22 28.82 11.15
C GLY A 188 2.58 28.97 11.82
N GLU A 189 2.58 29.49 13.05
CA GLU A 189 3.80 29.76 13.83
C GLU A 189 4.66 28.49 14.01
N GLU A 190 4.01 27.34 14.11
CA GLU A 190 4.61 26.01 14.22
C GLU A 190 5.41 25.58 12.98
N PHE A 191 5.27 26.27 11.84
CA PHE A 191 6.06 26.02 10.62
C PHE A 191 7.05 27.13 10.28
N ARG A 192 7.15 28.19 11.11
CA ARG A 192 8.13 29.28 10.92
C ARG A 192 9.59 28.80 10.91
N TRP A 193 9.90 27.66 11.53
CA TRP A 193 11.23 27.07 11.47
C TRP A 193 11.66 26.69 10.04
N VAL A 194 10.72 26.54 9.11
CA VAL A 194 11.03 26.24 7.71
C VAL A 194 11.02 27.47 6.80
N PHE A 195 10.16 28.44 7.08
CA PHE A 195 10.03 29.65 6.26
C PHE A 195 10.88 30.82 6.76
N GLY A 196 11.30 30.85 8.02
CA GLY A 196 11.79 32.08 8.64
C GLY A 196 10.66 33.11 8.82
N GLU A 197 11.00 34.39 8.91
CA GLU A 197 10.05 35.49 9.19
C GLU A 197 9.41 36.11 7.92
N TYR A 198 9.21 35.34 6.84
CA TYR A 198 8.58 35.89 5.63
C TYR A 198 7.10 36.23 5.85
N PRO A 199 6.57 37.33 5.27
CA PRO A 199 5.17 37.69 5.40
C PRO A 199 4.25 36.66 4.73
N ASP A 200 3.20 36.26 5.45
CA ASP A 200 2.12 35.37 4.95
C ASP A 200 1.39 35.95 3.73
N THR A 201 1.50 37.25 3.49
CA THR A 201 0.87 37.99 2.38
C THR A 201 1.66 37.93 1.07
N LEU A 202 2.82 37.25 1.02
CA LEU A 202 3.60 37.15 -0.21
C LEU A 202 2.90 36.25 -1.23
N ASP A 203 2.71 36.75 -2.45
CA ASP A 203 2.19 35.92 -3.55
C ASP A 203 3.11 34.74 -3.86
N ILE A 204 4.44 34.89 -3.73
CA ILE A 204 5.44 33.84 -4.01
C ILE A 204 6.44 33.85 -2.84
N LEU A 205 6.63 32.72 -2.17
CA LEU A 205 7.67 32.58 -1.14
C LEU A 205 9.05 32.40 -1.80
N PRO A 206 10.18 32.75 -1.15
CA PRO A 206 11.51 32.67 -1.76
C PRO A 206 11.97 31.28 -2.24
N TYR A 207 11.27 30.24 -1.81
CA TYR A 207 11.49 28.85 -2.20
C TYR A 207 10.40 28.29 -3.11
N ASP A 208 9.42 29.11 -3.51
CA ASP A 208 8.41 28.73 -4.48
C ASP A 208 9.05 28.76 -5.87
N TYR A 209 9.63 27.62 -6.26
CA TYR A 209 10.18 27.44 -7.60
C TYR A 209 9.21 26.66 -8.48
N TYR A 210 8.34 27.41 -9.16
CA TYR A 210 7.48 26.88 -10.23
C TYR A 210 8.13 27.09 -11.60
N GLY A 211 9.45 26.84 -11.74
CA GLY A 211 10.07 26.87 -13.06
C GLY A 211 9.24 26.04 -14.06
N ASP A 212 9.15 26.51 -15.31
CA ASP A 212 8.22 25.97 -16.32
C ASP A 212 8.36 24.44 -16.54
N ASP A 213 9.45 23.82 -16.07
CA ASP A 213 9.74 22.40 -16.22
C ASP A 213 9.38 21.50 -15.02
N VAL A 214 9.08 22.04 -13.83
CA VAL A 214 8.78 21.19 -12.66
C VAL A 214 7.48 20.41 -12.86
N LEU A 215 6.47 21.03 -13.47
CA LEU A 215 5.20 20.39 -13.82
C LEU A 215 5.43 19.29 -14.85
N ASP A 216 6.13 19.64 -15.93
CA ASP A 216 6.42 18.73 -17.04
C ASP A 216 7.26 17.52 -16.55
N LYS A 217 8.19 17.73 -15.62
CA LYS A 217 9.00 16.66 -15.00
C LYS A 217 8.24 15.81 -13.99
N SER A 218 7.11 16.31 -13.50
CA SER A 218 6.29 15.61 -12.50
C SER A 218 5.24 14.71 -13.16
N GLU A 219 4.90 14.92 -14.44
CA GLU A 219 3.98 14.06 -15.20
C GLU A 219 4.42 12.58 -15.15
N GLY A 220 3.49 11.69 -14.81
CA GLY A 220 3.72 10.27 -14.55
C GLY A 220 4.18 9.95 -13.13
N GLY A 221 4.57 10.94 -12.33
CA GLY A 221 4.92 10.76 -10.92
C GLY A 221 3.69 10.53 -10.02
N PHE A 222 3.91 10.01 -8.81
CA PHE A 222 2.87 9.92 -7.77
C PHE A 222 3.09 11.02 -6.76
N LEU A 223 2.10 11.88 -6.60
CA LEU A 223 2.26 13.12 -5.86
C LEU A 223 1.22 13.16 -4.75
N TRP A 224 1.09 14.31 -4.11
CA TRP A 224 0.01 14.52 -3.16
C TRP A 224 -1.34 14.33 -3.85
N THR A 225 -2.39 14.19 -3.04
CA THR A 225 -3.79 13.94 -3.40
C THR A 225 -4.26 14.61 -4.69
N ASP A 226 -3.74 15.80 -4.97
CA ASP A 226 -3.35 16.19 -6.32
C ASP A 226 -2.16 17.16 -6.28
N PHE A 227 -1.63 17.50 -7.46
CA PHE A 227 -0.50 18.42 -7.60
C PHE A 227 -0.85 19.88 -7.20
N SER A 228 -2.14 20.20 -7.01
CA SER A 228 -2.57 21.51 -6.52
C SER A 228 -2.51 21.62 -4.99
N GLU A 229 -2.30 20.52 -4.26
CA GLU A 229 -2.22 20.49 -2.79
C GLU A 229 -0.77 20.52 -2.26
N HIS A 230 0.03 21.53 -2.62
CA HIS A 230 1.26 21.89 -1.91
C HIS A 230 0.96 22.47 -0.50
N ARG A 231 0.24 21.71 0.32
CA ARG A 231 -0.21 22.15 1.66
C ARG A 231 0.88 22.03 2.73
N PHE A 232 2.14 21.83 2.36
CA PHE A 232 3.24 21.91 3.32
C PHE A 232 4.48 22.53 2.66
N VAL A 233 4.87 23.68 3.20
CA VAL A 233 6.27 24.07 3.44
C VAL A 233 7.23 24.17 2.23
N PRO A 234 7.67 25.40 1.93
CA PRO A 234 7.31 26.19 0.71
C PRO A 234 6.62 25.42 -0.43
N ALA A 235 6.40 26.02 -1.61
CA ALA A 235 5.98 25.27 -2.79
C ALA A 235 7.10 24.34 -3.29
N SER A 236 7.42 23.37 -2.45
CA SER A 236 8.37 22.31 -2.68
C SER A 236 7.60 21.04 -3.00
N LEU A 237 8.14 20.28 -3.95
CA LEU A 237 7.59 18.99 -4.34
C LEU A 237 8.05 17.94 -3.33
N MET A 238 7.16 17.54 -2.42
CA MET A 238 7.44 16.47 -1.46
C MET A 238 7.17 15.10 -2.10
N LEU A 239 8.25 14.37 -2.40
CA LEU A 239 8.23 13.13 -3.18
C LEU A 239 8.05 11.85 -2.33
N CYS A 240 7.59 11.97 -1.08
CA CYS A 240 7.31 10.81 -0.23
C CYS A 240 6.28 9.88 -0.91
N CYS A 241 5.15 10.43 -1.38
CA CYS A 241 4.13 9.69 -2.13
C CYS A 241 4.70 8.99 -3.37
N SER A 242 5.66 9.61 -4.05
CA SER A 242 6.33 9.02 -5.21
C SER A 242 7.06 7.73 -4.82
N GLY A 243 7.91 7.82 -3.80
CA GLY A 243 8.64 6.64 -3.30
C GLY A 243 7.70 5.56 -2.76
N HIS A 244 6.66 5.95 -2.03
CA HIS A 244 5.73 5.00 -1.40
C HIS A 244 4.83 4.30 -2.42
N ALA A 245 4.26 5.03 -3.38
CA ALA A 245 3.46 4.42 -4.43
C ALA A 245 4.29 3.45 -5.29
N MET A 246 5.50 3.87 -5.70
CA MET A 246 6.41 3.01 -6.45
C MET A 246 6.80 1.76 -5.66
N ARG A 247 7.02 1.89 -4.35
CA ARG A 247 7.26 0.74 -3.46
C ARG A 247 6.05 -0.19 -3.40
N SER A 248 4.82 0.32 -3.33
CA SER A 248 3.61 -0.51 -3.38
C SER A 248 3.51 -1.32 -4.67
N PHE A 249 3.75 -0.69 -5.83
CA PHE A 249 3.74 -1.42 -7.11
C PHE A 249 4.85 -2.46 -7.20
N HIS A 250 6.04 -2.14 -6.70
CA HIS A 250 7.14 -3.09 -6.64
C HIS A 250 6.79 -4.30 -5.77
N LEU A 251 6.28 -4.06 -4.56
CA LEU A 251 5.83 -5.12 -3.65
C LEU A 251 4.73 -6.00 -4.28
N VAL A 252 3.76 -5.40 -4.98
CA VAL A 252 2.75 -6.17 -5.71
C VAL A 252 3.37 -6.99 -6.85
N ALA A 253 4.31 -6.41 -7.61
CA ALA A 253 5.00 -7.13 -8.68
C ALA A 253 5.81 -8.33 -8.14
N GLU A 254 6.51 -8.16 -7.02
CA GLU A 254 7.26 -9.24 -6.36
C GLU A 254 6.35 -10.37 -5.87
N LYS A 255 5.11 -10.06 -5.49
CA LYS A 255 4.13 -11.02 -4.97
C LYS A 255 3.13 -11.49 -6.01
N MET A 256 3.23 -10.99 -7.25
CA MET A 256 2.35 -11.33 -8.36
C MET A 256 2.41 -12.82 -8.70
N ILE A 257 3.63 -13.30 -8.96
CA ILE A 257 3.95 -14.69 -9.27
C ILE A 257 5.02 -15.15 -8.29
N CYS A 258 4.65 -16.00 -7.34
CA CYS A 258 5.55 -16.52 -6.32
C CYS A 258 5.99 -17.96 -6.68
N PRO A 259 7.28 -18.23 -6.91
CA PRO A 259 7.72 -19.58 -7.20
C PRO A 259 7.50 -20.53 -6.02
N THR A 260 7.20 -21.78 -6.33
CA THR A 260 7.08 -22.89 -5.37
C THR A 260 7.91 -24.08 -5.84
N ILE A 261 8.04 -25.10 -4.98
CA ILE A 261 8.74 -26.34 -5.34
C ILE A 261 8.08 -27.06 -6.54
N ARG A 262 6.77 -26.86 -6.76
CA ARG A 262 5.99 -27.55 -7.81
C ARG A 262 5.68 -26.66 -9.02
N GLY A 263 6.01 -25.38 -8.97
CA GLY A 263 5.62 -24.41 -10.00
C GLY A 263 5.54 -23.02 -9.42
N PHE A 264 4.35 -22.41 -9.42
CA PHE A 264 4.17 -21.06 -8.90
C PHE A 264 2.73 -20.75 -8.46
N ASP A 265 2.61 -19.74 -7.61
CA ASP A 265 1.35 -19.15 -7.17
C ASP A 265 1.14 -17.80 -7.88
N VAL A 266 -0.09 -17.52 -8.27
CA VAL A 266 -0.52 -16.21 -8.76
C VAL A 266 -1.42 -15.56 -7.71
N ASN A 267 -0.97 -14.48 -7.07
CA ASN A 267 -1.73 -13.82 -5.99
C ASN A 267 -2.53 -12.61 -6.47
N PHE A 268 -2.18 -12.03 -7.62
CA PHE A 268 -2.86 -10.85 -8.15
C PHE A 268 -3.21 -11.04 -9.62
N HIS A 269 -4.29 -10.39 -10.06
CA HIS A 269 -4.85 -10.52 -11.40
C HIS A 269 -4.62 -9.24 -12.21
N TYR A 270 -3.34 -8.91 -12.39
CA TYR A 270 -2.90 -7.86 -13.31
C TYR A 270 -2.26 -8.49 -14.54
N SER A 271 -2.19 -7.73 -15.63
CA SER A 271 -1.37 -8.11 -16.77
C SER A 271 0.10 -7.92 -16.39
N PHE A 272 0.88 -9.00 -16.42
CA PHE A 272 2.26 -9.03 -15.94
C PHE A 272 3.01 -10.20 -16.57
N GLU A 273 4.30 -10.05 -16.84
CA GLU A 273 5.14 -11.14 -17.34
C GLU A 273 6.44 -11.22 -16.54
N ASN A 274 6.89 -12.44 -16.24
CA ASN A 274 8.23 -12.72 -15.74
C ASN A 274 8.74 -14.07 -16.29
N GLU A 275 9.82 -14.59 -15.73
CA GLU A 275 10.43 -15.84 -16.19
C GLU A 275 9.56 -17.10 -16.00
N TYR A 276 8.48 -17.03 -15.22
CA TYR A 276 7.60 -18.15 -14.92
C TYR A 276 6.34 -18.18 -15.78
N ALA A 277 5.73 -17.02 -16.05
CA ALA A 277 4.50 -16.93 -16.84
C ALA A 277 4.22 -15.52 -17.37
N GLU A 278 3.41 -15.47 -18.44
CA GLU A 278 2.65 -14.31 -18.84
C GLU A 278 1.22 -14.40 -18.24
N LEU A 279 0.80 -13.32 -17.60
CA LEU A 279 -0.54 -13.12 -17.05
C LEU A 279 -1.25 -12.04 -17.87
N ILE A 280 -2.51 -12.29 -18.21
CA ILE A 280 -3.35 -11.32 -18.93
C ILE A 280 -4.65 -11.16 -18.17
N SER A 281 -4.87 -9.95 -17.67
CA SER A 281 -6.11 -9.56 -17.01
C SER A 281 -7.01 -8.78 -17.96
N TYR A 282 -8.29 -9.14 -17.98
CA TYR A 282 -9.33 -8.44 -18.72
C TYR A 282 -10.24 -7.60 -17.81
N GLU A 283 -9.97 -7.60 -16.50
CA GLU A 283 -10.69 -6.74 -15.57
C GLU A 283 -10.39 -5.26 -15.82
N PRO A 284 -11.39 -4.37 -15.67
CA PRO A 284 -12.76 -4.63 -15.23
C PRO A 284 -13.76 -4.91 -16.38
N PHE A 285 -13.33 -5.20 -17.60
CA PHE A 285 -14.25 -5.27 -18.75
C PHE A 285 -14.92 -6.63 -18.91
N GLU A 286 -14.16 -7.69 -18.63
CA GLU A 286 -14.59 -9.07 -18.80
C GLU A 286 -14.13 -9.90 -17.61
N GLY A 287 -14.96 -10.84 -17.17
CA GLY A 287 -14.61 -11.83 -16.16
C GLY A 287 -13.73 -12.93 -16.75
N LYS A 288 -12.52 -12.53 -17.13
CA LYS A 288 -11.52 -13.38 -17.76
C LYS A 288 -10.13 -13.04 -17.23
N PHE A 289 -9.40 -14.09 -16.86
CA PHE A 289 -7.99 -14.03 -16.52
C PHE A 289 -7.25 -15.15 -17.24
N THR A 290 -6.05 -14.89 -17.75
CA THR A 290 -5.30 -15.87 -18.54
C THR A 290 -3.89 -16.02 -18.00
N VAL A 291 -3.43 -17.26 -17.90
CA VAL A 291 -2.08 -17.64 -17.48
C VAL A 291 -1.44 -18.45 -18.60
N ILE A 292 -0.24 -18.04 -19.01
CA ILE A 292 0.56 -18.69 -20.05
C ILE A 292 1.92 -19.04 -19.43
N PRO A 293 2.19 -20.30 -19.08
CA PRO A 293 3.45 -20.70 -18.46
C PRO A 293 4.63 -20.58 -19.41
N GLU A 294 5.77 -20.09 -18.95
CA GLU A 294 7.01 -20.01 -19.74
C GLU A 294 7.80 -21.32 -19.74
N GLN A 295 7.42 -22.27 -18.88
CA GLN A 295 8.02 -23.59 -18.72
C GLN A 295 6.97 -24.62 -18.32
N ASP A 296 7.22 -25.89 -18.61
CA ASP A 296 6.38 -26.99 -18.15
C ASP A 296 6.31 -26.99 -16.61
N THR A 297 5.10 -26.93 -16.07
CA THR A 297 4.86 -26.66 -14.66
C THR A 297 3.95 -27.74 -14.05
N GLN A 298 4.38 -28.34 -12.93
CA GLN A 298 3.57 -29.39 -12.28
C GLN A 298 2.32 -28.82 -11.63
N GLU A 299 2.41 -27.63 -11.04
CA GLU A 299 1.30 -27.00 -10.33
C GLU A 299 1.32 -25.48 -10.47
N ILE A 300 0.21 -24.92 -10.95
CA ILE A 300 -0.08 -23.49 -10.95
C ILE A 300 -1.24 -23.27 -9.99
N ARG A 301 -1.06 -22.40 -8.99
CA ARG A 301 -2.13 -22.03 -8.06
C ARG A 301 -2.53 -20.58 -8.30
N VAL A 302 -3.72 -20.34 -8.83
CA VAL A 302 -4.24 -18.97 -9.03
C VAL A 302 -5.18 -18.63 -7.87
N ARG A 303 -4.92 -17.53 -7.17
CA ARG A 303 -5.79 -17.09 -6.06
C ARG A 303 -7.20 -16.83 -6.58
N ILE A 304 -8.20 -17.17 -5.79
CA ILE A 304 -9.62 -16.89 -6.04
C ILE A 304 -10.02 -15.69 -5.16
N PRO A 305 -10.18 -14.48 -5.73
CA PRO A 305 -10.72 -13.32 -5.05
C PRO A 305 -12.12 -13.57 -4.48
N ALA A 306 -12.51 -12.76 -3.49
CA ALA A 306 -13.79 -12.94 -2.80
C ALA A 306 -15.01 -12.77 -3.73
N TYR A 307 -14.88 -12.00 -4.81
CA TYR A 307 -15.94 -11.76 -5.80
C TYR A 307 -16.03 -12.83 -6.89
N TRP A 308 -15.12 -13.81 -6.93
CA TRP A 308 -15.22 -14.94 -7.86
C TRP A 308 -16.16 -15.99 -7.26
N ASP A 309 -17.28 -16.23 -7.94
CA ASP A 309 -18.12 -17.37 -7.61
C ASP A 309 -17.40 -18.68 -7.98
N LYS A 310 -17.00 -19.45 -6.97
CA LYS A 310 -16.28 -20.71 -7.12
C LYS A 310 -17.08 -21.75 -7.90
N GLU A 311 -18.40 -21.69 -7.88
CA GLU A 311 -19.28 -22.63 -8.58
C GLU A 311 -19.45 -22.29 -10.06
N GLN A 312 -19.20 -21.02 -10.43
CA GLN A 312 -19.28 -20.51 -11.79
C GLN A 312 -17.90 -20.21 -12.40
N LEU A 313 -16.82 -20.58 -11.70
CA LEU A 313 -15.46 -20.49 -12.20
C LEU A 313 -15.19 -21.68 -13.14
N HIS A 314 -14.88 -21.37 -14.38
CA HIS A 314 -14.51 -22.37 -15.38
C HIS A 314 -13.07 -22.16 -15.85
N VAL A 315 -12.36 -23.27 -16.05
CA VAL A 315 -10.95 -23.25 -16.49
C VAL A 315 -10.83 -24.00 -17.81
N TYR A 316 -10.39 -23.28 -18.84
CA TYR A 316 -10.27 -23.78 -20.21
C TYR A 316 -8.87 -23.60 -20.78
N SER A 317 -8.54 -24.41 -21.77
CA SER A 317 -7.43 -24.19 -22.70
C SER A 317 -7.91 -24.42 -24.12
N GLU A 318 -7.06 -24.20 -25.12
CA GLU A 318 -7.39 -24.51 -26.53
C GLU A 318 -7.83 -25.97 -26.74
N GLN A 319 -7.35 -26.89 -25.88
CA GLN A 319 -7.65 -28.32 -25.94
C GLN A 319 -8.95 -28.71 -25.23
N GLY A 320 -9.65 -27.74 -24.62
CA GLY A 320 -10.89 -27.94 -23.88
C GLY A 320 -10.75 -27.65 -22.38
N GLU A 321 -11.64 -28.25 -21.57
CA GLU A 321 -11.66 -28.09 -20.12
C GLU A 321 -10.36 -28.60 -19.49
N VAL A 322 -9.76 -27.79 -18.62
CA VAL A 322 -8.50 -28.12 -17.93
C VAL A 322 -8.83 -28.78 -16.60
N GLN A 323 -8.06 -29.80 -16.22
CA GLN A 323 -8.20 -30.43 -14.91
C GLN A 323 -7.75 -29.46 -13.81
N ALA A 324 -8.70 -28.73 -13.25
CA ALA A 324 -8.50 -27.81 -12.14
C ALA A 324 -9.28 -28.26 -10.90
N LYS A 325 -8.77 -27.92 -9.71
CA LYS A 325 -9.48 -28.13 -8.45
C LYS A 325 -9.32 -26.93 -7.54
N THR A 326 -10.32 -26.68 -6.71
CA THR A 326 -10.24 -25.62 -5.70
C THR A 326 -9.62 -26.16 -4.42
N GLU A 327 -8.56 -25.53 -3.94
CA GLU A 327 -7.94 -25.77 -2.64
C GLU A 327 -7.90 -24.48 -1.83
N GLY A 328 -8.75 -24.38 -0.81
CA GLY A 328 -8.89 -23.14 -0.03
C GLY A 328 -9.33 -21.96 -0.90
N ASN A 329 -8.45 -20.97 -1.02
CA ASN A 329 -8.65 -19.76 -1.84
C ASN A 329 -7.82 -19.79 -3.13
N TYR A 330 -7.47 -20.96 -3.64
CA TYR A 330 -6.75 -21.11 -4.90
C TYR A 330 -7.46 -22.11 -5.81
N VAL A 331 -7.42 -21.85 -7.11
CA VAL A 331 -7.65 -22.86 -8.14
C VAL A 331 -6.29 -23.44 -8.54
N VAL A 332 -6.20 -24.76 -8.51
CA VAL A 332 -4.98 -25.52 -8.72
C VAL A 332 -5.07 -26.24 -10.05
N ILE A 333 -4.21 -25.84 -10.98
CA ILE A 333 -4.06 -26.42 -12.31
C ILE A 333 -2.80 -27.29 -12.30
N ARG A 334 -2.89 -28.50 -12.86
CA ARG A 334 -1.79 -29.47 -12.84
C ARG A 334 -1.23 -29.77 -14.22
N ASN A 335 0.08 -30.00 -14.27
CA ASN A 335 0.82 -30.42 -15.46
C ASN A 335 0.54 -29.51 -16.66
N ALA A 336 0.68 -28.20 -16.46
CA ALA A 336 0.54 -27.22 -17.53
C ALA A 336 1.79 -27.24 -18.42
N GLU A 337 1.59 -27.28 -19.73
CA GLU A 337 2.68 -27.25 -20.71
C GLU A 337 3.13 -25.81 -20.96
N LYS A 338 4.41 -25.64 -21.30
CA LYS A 338 4.94 -24.35 -21.75
C LYS A 338 4.09 -23.79 -22.90
N GLY A 339 3.70 -22.52 -22.77
CA GLY A 339 2.92 -21.80 -23.77
C GLY A 339 1.44 -22.19 -23.82
N GLN A 340 0.99 -23.11 -22.96
CA GLN A 340 -0.42 -23.46 -22.87
C GLN A 340 -1.22 -22.26 -22.34
N GLU A 341 -2.13 -21.73 -23.15
CA GLU A 341 -3.02 -20.66 -22.72
C GLU A 341 -4.13 -21.22 -21.83
N ILE A 342 -4.06 -20.93 -20.53
CA ILE A 342 -5.04 -21.35 -19.54
C ILE A 342 -5.92 -20.17 -19.16
N GLN A 343 -7.20 -20.24 -19.51
CA GLN A 343 -8.19 -19.19 -19.29
C GLN A 343 -9.08 -19.55 -18.10
N LEU A 344 -9.20 -18.61 -17.16
CA LEU A 344 -10.12 -18.63 -16.04
C LEU A 344 -11.28 -17.69 -16.37
N LEU A 345 -12.49 -18.22 -16.49
CA LEU A 345 -13.71 -17.49 -16.80
C LEU A 345 -14.62 -17.48 -15.58
N TYR A 346 -15.14 -16.32 -15.23
CA TYR A 346 -15.98 -16.11 -14.05
C TYR A 346 -17.01 -14.99 -14.29
N PRO A 347 -18.14 -14.98 -13.58
CA PRO A 347 -19.06 -13.86 -13.59
C PRO A 347 -18.38 -12.60 -13.03
N LEU A 348 -18.47 -11.49 -13.76
CA LEU A 348 -17.95 -10.20 -13.32
C LEU A 348 -19.07 -9.16 -13.31
N GLU A 349 -19.88 -9.21 -12.25
CA GLU A 349 -21.03 -8.34 -12.07
C GLU A 349 -20.64 -7.01 -11.40
N SER A 350 -21.37 -5.95 -11.78
CA SER A 350 -21.27 -4.67 -11.06
C SER A 350 -22.06 -4.74 -9.75
N HIS A 351 -21.51 -4.16 -8.68
CA HIS A 351 -22.19 -4.05 -7.40
C HIS A 351 -21.94 -2.69 -6.75
N ILE A 352 -22.75 -2.33 -5.76
CA ILE A 352 -22.64 -1.04 -5.06
C ILE A 352 -22.41 -1.29 -3.58
N THR A 353 -21.42 -0.60 -3.00
CA THR A 353 -21.18 -0.56 -1.56
C THR A 353 -21.47 0.84 -1.01
N GLU A 354 -21.67 0.94 0.31
CA GLU A 354 -21.65 2.19 1.06
C GLU A 354 -20.43 2.18 1.98
N GLU A 355 -19.59 3.22 1.90
CA GLU A 355 -18.30 3.26 2.59
C GLU A 355 -18.14 4.53 3.41
N ASN A 356 -17.52 4.38 4.58
CA ASN A 356 -17.25 5.49 5.50
C ASN A 356 -15.93 6.17 5.14
N VAL A 357 -15.96 7.48 4.89
CA VAL A 357 -14.75 8.27 4.67
C VAL A 357 -14.38 8.99 5.95
N PHE A 358 -13.17 8.75 6.44
CA PHE A 358 -12.63 9.37 7.65
C PHE A 358 -11.63 10.47 7.30
N ARG A 359 -11.43 11.42 8.22
CA ARG A 359 -10.35 12.41 8.21
C ARG A 359 -9.78 12.62 9.59
N LEU A 360 -8.52 13.01 9.64
CA LEU A 360 -7.90 13.45 10.89
C LEU A 360 -8.45 14.83 11.29
N ALA A 361 -9.04 14.91 12.48
CA ALA A 361 -9.32 16.15 13.20
C ALA A 361 -8.58 16.06 14.54
N ASP A 362 -7.69 17.01 14.82
CA ASP A 362 -6.81 16.99 16.00
C ASP A 362 -6.11 15.63 16.20
N HIS A 363 -5.52 15.11 15.11
CA HIS A 363 -4.83 13.81 15.03
C HIS A 363 -5.71 12.55 15.21
N VAL A 364 -7.04 12.70 15.40
CA VAL A 364 -7.97 11.59 15.57
C VAL A 364 -8.78 11.33 14.30
N PRO A 365 -8.89 10.07 13.82
CA PRO A 365 -9.79 9.72 12.73
C PRO A 365 -11.26 9.98 13.09
N CYS A 366 -11.90 10.87 12.36
CA CYS A 366 -13.31 11.25 12.50
C CYS A 366 -14.07 10.94 11.21
N LEU A 367 -15.25 10.33 11.35
CA LEU A 367 -16.15 10.07 10.22
C LEU A 367 -16.55 11.41 9.61
N GLN A 368 -16.24 11.60 8.33
CA GLN A 368 -16.54 12.83 7.61
C GLN A 368 -17.88 12.71 6.88
N PHE A 369 -18.04 11.68 6.07
CA PHE A 369 -19.26 11.39 5.31
C PHE A 369 -19.27 9.93 4.86
N LYS A 370 -20.39 9.50 4.26
CA LYS A 370 -20.52 8.21 3.60
C LYS A 370 -20.57 8.39 2.09
N VAL A 371 -20.02 7.44 1.35
CA VAL A 371 -20.01 7.46 -0.13
C VAL A 371 -20.51 6.13 -0.66
N ARG A 372 -21.40 6.15 -1.64
CA ARG A 372 -21.72 4.95 -2.42
C ARG A 372 -20.71 4.78 -3.55
N VAL A 373 -20.22 3.55 -3.70
CA VAL A 373 -19.18 3.20 -4.67
C VAL A 373 -19.70 2.12 -5.58
N GLU A 374 -19.64 2.33 -6.89
CA GLU A 374 -19.92 1.28 -7.88
C GLU A 374 -18.62 0.55 -8.22
N TRP A 375 -18.65 -0.76 -8.07
CA TRP A 375 -17.53 -1.67 -8.25
C TRP A 375 -17.81 -2.65 -9.38
N ARG A 376 -16.73 -3.14 -9.98
CA ARG A 376 -16.74 -4.35 -10.79
C ARG A 376 -15.47 -5.15 -10.48
N GLY A 377 -15.65 -6.30 -9.85
CA GLY A 377 -14.56 -6.98 -9.13
C GLY A 377 -13.95 -6.05 -8.09
N ASN A 378 -12.62 -5.97 -8.04
CA ASN A 378 -11.89 -5.04 -7.16
C ASN A 378 -11.63 -3.66 -7.79
N THR A 379 -12.23 -3.35 -8.93
CA THR A 379 -12.07 -2.05 -9.57
C THR A 379 -13.24 -1.14 -9.25
N VAL A 380 -12.97 0.04 -8.71
CA VAL A 380 -13.96 1.11 -8.64
C VAL A 380 -14.26 1.58 -10.07
N MET A 381 -15.53 1.60 -10.43
CA MET A 381 -16.00 2.13 -11.72
C MET A 381 -16.33 3.62 -11.59
N ARG A 382 -16.98 4.00 -10.50
CA ARG A 382 -17.24 5.40 -10.11
C ARG A 382 -17.68 5.52 -8.67
N LEU A 383 -17.48 6.69 -8.09
CA LEU A 383 -18.21 7.14 -6.90
C LEU A 383 -19.58 7.63 -7.35
N LEU A 384 -20.66 7.22 -6.67
CA LEU A 384 -22.04 7.61 -7.02
C LEU A 384 -22.48 8.87 -6.30
N ASP A 385 -21.95 9.08 -5.09
CA ASP A 385 -22.14 10.28 -4.29
C ASP A 385 -20.80 10.98 -4.13
N HIS A 386 -20.83 12.29 -3.90
CA HIS A 386 -19.61 13.05 -3.64
C HIS A 386 -18.51 12.80 -4.68
N CYS A 387 -18.87 12.68 -5.96
CA CYS A 387 -17.89 12.84 -7.05
C CYS A 387 -17.18 14.15 -6.77
N SER A 388 -15.93 14.09 -6.35
CA SER A 388 -15.32 15.25 -5.75
C SER A 388 -15.07 16.30 -6.84
N ASP A 389 -15.40 17.55 -6.53
CA ASP A 389 -14.68 18.73 -7.04
C ASP A 389 -13.59 19.16 -6.03
N ASN A 390 -13.42 18.37 -4.96
CA ASN A 390 -12.55 18.63 -3.82
C ASN A 390 -11.24 17.83 -3.92
N PRO A 391 -10.10 18.51 -4.09
CA PRO A 391 -8.78 17.92 -4.34
C PRO A 391 -8.36 16.84 -3.33
N LYS A 392 -8.89 16.92 -2.09
CA LYS A 392 -8.60 15.96 -1.00
C LYS A 392 -9.24 14.59 -1.17
N MET A 393 -10.21 14.39 -2.06
CA MET A 393 -10.94 13.13 -2.17
C MET A 393 -10.42 12.29 -3.35
N ILE A 394 -9.15 11.91 -3.30
CA ILE A 394 -8.71 10.52 -3.26
C ILE A 394 -9.71 9.57 -3.97
N TYR A 395 -9.78 9.75 -5.29
CA TYR A 395 -10.24 8.92 -6.41
C TYR A 395 -10.58 9.89 -7.56
N LYS A 396 -9.65 10.10 -8.50
CA LYS A 396 -9.70 11.24 -9.46
C LYS A 396 -10.63 10.98 -10.65
N HIS A 397 -10.78 9.73 -11.09
CA HIS A 397 -11.52 9.42 -12.30
C HIS A 397 -13.03 9.31 -12.12
N ARG A 398 -13.80 10.19 -12.78
CA ARG A 398 -15.24 10.02 -13.02
C ARG A 398 -15.41 9.21 -14.32
N SER A 399 -15.82 7.94 -14.21
CA SER A 399 -16.02 6.97 -15.31
C SER A 399 -14.73 6.46 -15.98
N LYS A 400 -14.48 5.14 -15.86
CA LYS A 400 -13.43 4.41 -16.58
C LYS A 400 -13.85 3.95 -17.99
N ASP A 401 -15.01 4.39 -18.49
CA ASP A 401 -15.56 3.92 -19.77
C ASP A 401 -14.80 4.45 -21.00
N ALA A 402 -14.01 5.52 -20.85
CA ALA A 402 -13.38 6.21 -21.98
C ALA A 402 -11.88 5.95 -22.17
N ILE A 403 -11.16 5.38 -21.19
CA ILE A 403 -9.68 5.34 -21.21
C ILE A 403 -9.12 4.06 -21.84
N TYR A 404 -9.85 2.94 -21.76
CA TYR A 404 -9.34 1.63 -22.20
C TYR A 404 -10.12 1.07 -23.39
N GLY A 405 -10.22 1.87 -24.46
CA GLY A 405 -10.73 1.42 -25.75
C GLY A 405 -9.91 0.29 -26.37
N GLY A 406 -10.12 -0.94 -25.89
CA GLY A 406 -10.07 -2.16 -26.69
C GLY A 406 -8.83 -3.04 -26.66
N LYS A 407 -7.75 -2.76 -25.92
CA LYS A 407 -6.64 -3.72 -25.75
C LYS A 407 -5.96 -3.64 -24.38
N PRO A 408 -5.62 -4.77 -23.73
CA PRO A 408 -4.88 -4.77 -22.47
C PRO A 408 -3.48 -4.18 -22.66
N MET A 409 -3.10 -3.29 -21.75
CA MET A 409 -1.77 -2.68 -21.72
C MET A 409 -0.80 -3.69 -21.10
N LYS A 410 0.23 -4.11 -21.84
CA LYS A 410 1.28 -5.01 -21.32
C LYS A 410 2.34 -4.18 -20.58
N ILE A 411 2.65 -4.55 -19.34
CA ILE A 411 3.80 -4.02 -18.60
C ILE A 411 4.85 -5.13 -18.55
N SER A 412 5.98 -4.95 -19.25
CA SER A 412 7.09 -5.89 -19.22
C SER A 412 8.04 -5.53 -18.07
N GLY A 413 8.20 -6.44 -17.12
CA GLY A 413 9.10 -6.29 -15.97
C GLY A 413 10.37 -7.12 -16.15
N ARG A 414 11.39 -6.59 -16.85
CA ARG A 414 12.76 -7.09 -16.66
C ARG A 414 13.46 -6.23 -15.62
N ILE A 415 13.40 -6.66 -14.35
CA ILE A 415 14.26 -6.11 -13.31
C ILE A 415 15.65 -6.73 -13.54
N ASN A 416 16.51 -6.02 -14.26
CA ASN A 416 17.93 -6.36 -14.31
C ASN A 416 18.55 -5.90 -13.00
N TRP A 417 19.08 -6.86 -12.23
CA TRP A 417 19.89 -6.62 -11.03
C TRP A 417 21.14 -5.79 -11.32
#